data_AF-A0A8T3NNV0-F1
#
_entry.id   AF-A0A8T3NNV0-F1
#
_cell.length_a   1.000
_cell.length_b   1.000
_cell.length_c   1.000
_cell.angle_alpha   90.00
_cell.angle_beta   90.00
_cell.angle_gamma   90.00
#
_symmetry.space_group_name_H-M   'P 1'
#
loop_
_entity.id
_entity.type
_entity.pdbx_description
1 polymer ?
#
loop_
_entity_poly.entity_id
_entity_poly.type
_entity_poly.pdbx_seq_one_letter_code
_entity_poly.pdbx_strand_id
1 'polypeptide(L)'
;MYSADAIARRRCTGIRADGEACRAWAAWDDPRQRCVAHAGRHHRGPLPTRGRIFTPATRYEPCRCEAYRWPHRPGGGLCRWPAPPLAQHETPAGTHAELRRRRPKHWARYLRVLRDLEQRARGGRG
;
A
#
# COMPACT_ATOMS: atom_id res chain seq x y z
N MET A 1 -6.62 13.28 7.68
CA MET A 1 -5.40 13.93 8.23
C MET A 1 -5.07 13.25 9.56
N TYR A 2 -3.79 13.02 9.88
CA TYR A 2 -3.39 12.41 11.16
C TYR A 2 -3.68 13.38 12.33
N SER A 3 -4.13 12.86 13.47
CA SER A 3 -4.27 13.64 14.72
C SER A 3 -2.89 14.01 15.30
N ALA A 4 -2.83 15.02 16.17
CA ALA A 4 -1.57 15.42 16.81
C ALA A 4 -0.87 14.24 17.51
N ASP A 5 -1.61 13.38 18.21
CA ASP A 5 -1.07 12.18 18.85
C ASP A 5 -0.50 11.18 17.84
N ALA A 6 -1.18 10.99 16.71
CA ALA A 6 -0.72 10.12 15.64
C ALA A 6 0.55 10.67 15.00
N ILE A 7 0.64 12.00 14.88
CA ILE A 7 1.85 12.68 14.42
C ILE A 7 2.98 12.39 15.41
N ALA A 8 2.79 12.68 16.70
CA ALA A 8 3.79 12.48 17.75
C ALA A 8 4.30 11.03 17.82
N ARG A 9 3.40 10.05 17.77
CA ARG A 9 3.74 8.61 17.78
C ARG A 9 4.47 8.13 16.54
N ARG A 10 4.44 8.90 15.45
CA ARG A 10 5.04 8.50 14.18
C ARG A 10 6.17 9.40 13.73
N ARG A 11 6.47 10.49 14.43
CA ARG A 11 7.63 11.30 14.08
C ARG A 11 8.91 10.52 14.34
N CYS A 12 9.85 10.63 13.41
CA CYS A 12 11.18 10.07 13.60
C CYS A 12 11.83 10.70 14.84
N THR A 13 12.41 9.87 15.70
CA THR A 13 13.18 10.32 16.90
C THR A 13 14.62 10.71 16.57
N GLY A 14 15.05 10.52 15.31
CA GLY A 14 16.41 10.86 14.88
C GLY A 14 16.66 12.37 14.85
N ILE A 15 17.94 12.73 14.99
CA ILE A 15 18.42 14.10 14.85
C ILE A 15 19.10 14.26 13.48
N ARG A 16 18.85 15.39 12.83
CA ARG A 16 19.44 15.74 11.54
C ARG A 16 20.89 16.22 11.72
N ALA A 17 21.64 16.33 10.62
CA ALA A 17 23.03 16.82 10.66
C ALA A 17 23.15 18.28 11.14
N ASP A 18 22.08 19.06 11.03
CA ASP A 18 21.98 20.44 11.51
C ASP A 18 21.60 20.54 13.01
N GLY A 19 21.47 19.41 13.71
CA GLY A 19 21.07 19.36 15.12
C GLY A 19 19.56 19.39 15.36
N GLU A 20 18.74 19.63 14.34
CA GLU A 20 17.28 19.72 14.47
C GLU A 20 16.61 18.34 14.50
N ALA A 21 15.42 18.26 15.10
CA ALA A 21 14.62 17.05 15.12
C ALA A 21 14.18 16.62 13.70
N CYS A 22 14.21 15.31 13.44
CA CYS A 22 13.79 14.77 12.15
C CYS A 22 12.28 14.93 11.94
N ARG A 23 11.89 15.57 10.84
CA ARG A 23 10.49 15.76 10.44
C ARG A 23 9.95 14.63 9.56
N ALA A 24 10.65 13.50 9.43
CA ALA A 24 10.17 12.36 8.66
C ALA A 24 9.19 11.49 9.48
N TRP A 25 8.46 10.62 8.80
CA TRP A 25 7.71 9.55 9.46
C TRP A 25 8.64 8.38 9.79
N ALA A 26 8.52 7.87 11.01
CA ALA A 26 9.10 6.61 11.43
C ALA A 26 8.59 5.46 10.56
N ALA A 27 9.45 4.49 10.29
CA ALA A 27 9.03 3.21 9.77
C ALA A 27 8.14 2.53 10.82
N TRP A 28 7.05 1.91 10.38
CA TRP A 28 6.04 1.35 11.26
C TRP A 28 6.54 0.23 12.17
N ASP A 29 7.58 -0.49 11.75
CA ASP A 29 8.19 -1.62 12.44
C ASP A 29 9.56 -1.28 13.04
N ASP A 30 9.91 0.01 13.15
CA ASP A 30 11.17 0.39 13.79
C ASP A 30 10.98 0.56 15.31
N PRO A 31 11.61 -0.29 16.14
CA PRO A 31 11.42 -0.24 17.59
C PRO A 31 12.00 1.02 18.23
N ARG A 32 12.84 1.76 17.52
CA ARG A 32 13.40 3.05 17.98
C ARG A 32 12.66 4.24 17.38
N GLN A 33 11.55 4.01 16.68
CA GLN A 33 10.75 5.04 16.03
C GLN A 33 11.60 5.89 15.04
N ARG A 34 12.47 5.26 14.26
CA ARG A 34 13.31 5.94 13.25
C ARG A 34 12.73 5.82 11.84
N CYS A 35 12.95 6.86 11.02
CA CYS A 35 12.59 6.82 9.59
C CYS A 35 13.54 5.91 8.81
N VAL A 36 13.22 5.63 7.54
CA VAL A 36 14.06 4.78 6.67
C VAL A 36 15.51 5.27 6.58
N ALA A 37 15.73 6.59 6.59
CA ALA A 37 17.06 7.18 6.57
C ALA A 37 17.82 6.91 7.90
N HIS A 38 17.26 7.35 9.03
CA HIS A 38 17.84 7.21 10.37
C HIS A 38 17.91 5.75 10.88
N ALA A 39 17.09 4.86 10.34
CA ALA A 39 17.16 3.42 10.59
C ALA A 39 18.22 2.73 9.72
N GLY A 40 18.88 3.44 8.80
CA GLY A 40 19.89 2.88 7.91
C GLY A 40 19.33 1.95 6.83
N ARG A 41 18.02 2.01 6.56
CA ARG A 41 17.29 1.14 5.62
C ARG A 41 17.09 1.78 4.23
N HIS A 42 17.68 2.94 4.00
CA HIS A 42 17.65 3.62 2.71
C HIS A 42 18.68 3.01 1.75
N HIS A 43 18.43 3.13 0.45
CA HIS A 43 19.39 2.73 -0.58
C HIS A 43 20.73 3.46 -0.38
N ARG A 44 21.84 2.71 -0.45
CA ARG A 44 23.21 3.26 -0.42
C ARG A 44 23.87 3.04 -1.78
N GLY A 45 24.58 4.05 -2.27
CA GLY A 45 25.31 4.01 -3.55
C GLY A 45 24.52 4.57 -4.74
N PRO A 46 25.09 4.46 -5.96
CA PRO A 46 24.46 4.93 -7.18
C PRO A 46 23.15 4.19 -7.45
N LEU A 47 22.09 4.92 -7.79
CA LEU A 47 20.84 4.30 -8.20
C LEU A 47 21.06 3.50 -9.50
N PRO A 48 20.44 2.32 -9.64
CA PRO A 48 20.54 1.57 -10.89
C PRO A 48 19.97 2.40 -12.04
N THR A 49 20.72 2.51 -13.14
CA THR A 49 20.31 3.26 -14.35
C THR A 49 19.12 2.64 -15.06
N ARG A 50 18.85 1.35 -14.83
CA ARG A 50 17.68 0.60 -15.30
C ARG A 50 17.20 -0.37 -14.22
N GLY A 51 15.88 -0.49 -14.06
CA GLY A 51 15.25 -1.38 -13.08
C GLY A 51 14.45 -0.63 -12.01
N ARG A 52 13.63 -1.36 -11.23
CA ARG A 52 12.90 -0.78 -10.09
C ARG A 52 13.80 -0.82 -8.86
N ILE A 53 13.90 0.32 -8.15
CA ILE A 53 14.46 0.33 -6.80
C ILE A 53 13.58 -0.59 -5.95
N PHE A 54 14.17 -1.65 -5.40
CA PHE A 54 13.46 -2.50 -4.46
C PHE A 54 13.11 -1.66 -3.23
N THR A 55 11.82 -1.35 -3.10
CA THR A 55 11.28 -0.72 -1.90
C THR A 55 10.61 -1.82 -1.10
N PRO A 56 11.13 -2.19 0.09
CA PRO A 56 10.49 -3.20 0.90
C PRO A 56 9.05 -2.78 1.19
N ALA A 57 8.14 -3.75 1.11
CA ALA A 57 6.76 -3.53 1.48
C ALA A 57 6.69 -3.00 2.91
N THR A 58 5.88 -1.96 3.13
CA THR A 58 5.70 -1.38 4.46
C THR A 58 5.06 -2.42 5.38
N ARG A 59 5.77 -2.84 6.43
CA ARG A 59 5.27 -3.73 7.47
C ARG A 59 4.63 -2.89 8.57
N TYR A 60 3.38 -3.17 8.92
CA TYR A 60 2.66 -2.52 10.02
C TYR A 60 1.65 -3.51 10.58
N GLU A 61 1.37 -3.42 11.88
CA GLU A 61 0.25 -4.17 12.47
C GLU A 61 -1.06 -3.56 11.96
N PRO A 62 -1.95 -4.34 11.32
CA PRO A 62 -3.23 -3.83 10.86
C PRO A 62 -4.10 -3.31 12.02
N CYS A 63 -4.68 -2.13 11.86
CA CYS A 63 -5.68 -1.62 12.78
C CYS A 63 -7.00 -2.38 12.60
N ARG A 64 -7.67 -2.66 13.72
CA ARG A 64 -8.98 -3.33 13.79
C ARG A 64 -10.06 -2.45 14.45
N CYS A 65 -9.88 -1.12 14.43
CA CYS A 65 -10.87 -0.20 15.01
C CYS A 65 -12.21 -0.24 14.25
N GLU A 66 -13.26 0.23 14.90
CA GLU A 66 -14.65 0.20 14.40
C GLU A 66 -14.88 0.99 13.11
N ALA A 67 -13.92 1.82 12.69
CA ALA A 67 -14.01 2.60 11.47
C ALA A 67 -14.25 1.72 10.23
N TYR A 68 -13.77 0.47 10.27
CA TYR A 68 -13.91 -0.50 9.20
C TYR A 68 -14.18 -1.89 9.77
N ARG A 69 -15.03 -2.67 9.10
CA ARG A 69 -15.30 -4.07 9.45
C ARG A 69 -14.20 -5.03 8.97
N TRP A 70 -13.08 -4.53 8.47
CA TRP A 70 -11.92 -5.30 8.02
C TRP A 70 -10.61 -4.70 8.54
N PRO A 71 -9.55 -5.52 8.67
CA PRO A 71 -8.23 -5.01 9.02
C PRO A 71 -7.73 -3.98 8.01
N HIS A 72 -7.25 -2.84 8.48
CA HIS A 72 -6.82 -1.72 7.63
C HIS A 72 -5.53 -1.08 8.13
N ARG A 73 -4.93 -0.20 7.31
CA ARG A 73 -3.74 0.56 7.72
C ARG A 73 -4.11 1.55 8.83
N PRO A 74 -3.37 1.61 9.94
CA PRO A 74 -3.65 2.60 10.98
C PRO A 74 -3.56 4.04 10.42
N GLY A 75 -4.58 4.85 10.72
CA GLY A 75 -4.73 6.22 10.21
C GLY A 75 -5.11 6.31 8.72
N GLY A 76 -5.60 5.22 8.12
CA GLY A 76 -6.18 5.24 6.77
C GLY A 76 -7.67 5.62 6.78
N GLY A 77 -8.08 6.50 5.87
CA GLY A 77 -9.48 6.89 5.67
C GLY A 77 -10.17 7.39 6.95
N LEU A 78 -11.22 6.69 7.40
CA LEU A 78 -12.01 7.01 8.60
C LEU A 78 -11.29 6.67 9.93
N CYS A 79 -10.18 5.93 9.87
CA CYS A 79 -9.39 5.57 11.05
C CYS A 79 -8.66 6.79 11.61
N ARG A 80 -8.92 7.11 12.88
CA ARG A 80 -8.29 8.24 13.61
C ARG A 80 -7.15 7.79 14.54
N TRP A 81 -6.56 6.62 14.29
CA TRP A 81 -5.50 6.04 15.13
C TRP A 81 -4.50 7.11 15.60
N PRO A 82 -4.15 7.16 16.90
CA PRO A 82 -4.53 6.21 17.95
C PRO A 82 -5.93 6.47 18.55
N ALA A 83 -6.59 7.57 18.19
CA ALA A 83 -7.90 7.93 18.71
C ALA A 83 -9.03 7.07 18.08
N PRO A 84 -10.18 6.94 18.77
CA PRO A 84 -11.33 6.26 18.20
C PRO A 84 -11.89 7.00 16.98
N PRO A 85 -12.47 6.26 16.01
CA PRO A 85 -13.10 6.87 14.84
C PRO A 85 -14.37 7.64 15.23
N LEU A 86 -14.77 8.60 14.38
CA LEU A 86 -16.02 9.35 14.54
C LEU A 86 -17.17 8.77 13.72
N ALA A 87 -16.85 7.92 12.75
CA ALA A 87 -17.79 7.31 11.84
C ALA A 87 -17.30 5.92 11.44
N GLN A 88 -18.23 5.05 11.08
CA GLN A 88 -17.96 3.70 10.60
C GLN A 88 -18.22 3.62 9.10
N HIS A 89 -17.43 2.81 8.40
CA HIS A 89 -17.65 2.53 7.00
C HIS A 89 -18.80 1.52 6.83
N GLU A 90 -19.77 1.85 5.99
CA GLU A 90 -21.01 1.06 5.87
C GLU A 90 -20.82 -0.27 5.13
N THR A 91 -19.85 -0.33 4.22
CA THR A 91 -19.56 -1.53 3.43
C THR A 91 -19.35 -2.76 4.34
N PRO A 92 -20.01 -3.89 4.06
CA PRO A 92 -19.79 -5.13 4.78
C PRO A 92 -18.36 -5.67 4.62
N ALA A 93 -17.90 -6.47 5.58
CA ALA A 93 -16.64 -7.19 5.44
C ALA A 93 -16.71 -8.16 4.24
N GLY A 94 -15.60 -8.31 3.50
CA GLY A 94 -15.49 -9.25 2.39
C GLY A 94 -15.96 -8.73 1.02
N THR A 95 -16.76 -7.65 0.95
CA THR A 95 -17.27 -7.12 -0.34
C THR A 95 -16.32 -6.11 -1.00
N HIS A 96 -15.34 -5.57 -0.27
CA HIS A 96 -14.39 -4.56 -0.76
C HIS A 96 -13.46 -5.06 -1.90
N ALA A 97 -13.33 -6.39 -2.08
CA ALA A 97 -12.48 -6.98 -3.12
C ALA A 97 -13.20 -7.23 -4.45
N GLU A 98 -14.53 -7.16 -4.48
CA GLU A 98 -15.33 -7.55 -5.64
C GLU A 98 -15.05 -6.65 -6.86
N LEU A 99 -14.79 -5.36 -6.61
CA LEU A 99 -14.39 -4.39 -7.64
C LEU A 99 -13.00 -4.68 -8.25
N ARG A 100 -12.10 -5.37 -7.55
CA ARG A 100 -10.78 -5.77 -8.08
C ARG A 100 -10.83 -7.04 -8.94
N ARG A 101 -11.90 -7.83 -8.85
CA ARG A 101 -12.04 -9.09 -9.60
C ARG A 101 -12.53 -8.90 -11.05
N ARG A 102 -12.82 -7.67 -11.49
CA ARG A 102 -13.33 -7.42 -12.84
C ARG A 102 -12.36 -6.63 -13.71
N ARG A 103 -11.30 -7.30 -14.16
CA ARG A 103 -10.73 -7.16 -15.51
C ARG A 103 -9.72 -8.28 -15.72
N PRO A 104 -10.03 -9.32 -16.52
CA PRO A 104 -9.02 -10.29 -16.90
C PRO A 104 -7.92 -9.53 -17.65
N LYS A 105 -6.70 -9.53 -17.12
CA LYS A 105 -5.50 -8.98 -17.78
C LYS A 105 -5.25 -9.63 -19.16
N HIS A 106 -5.97 -10.70 -19.48
CA HIS A 106 -5.86 -11.50 -20.68
C HIS A 106 -7.09 -11.44 -21.58
N TRP A 107 -8.07 -10.54 -21.35
CA TRP A 107 -9.25 -10.46 -22.22
C TRP A 107 -8.87 -10.24 -23.70
N ALA A 108 -7.87 -9.41 -23.96
CA ALA A 108 -7.32 -9.22 -25.31
C ALA A 108 -6.65 -10.48 -25.90
N ARG A 109 -6.06 -11.35 -25.05
CA ARG A 109 -5.48 -12.65 -25.47
C ARG A 109 -6.59 -13.67 -25.75
N TYR A 110 -7.61 -13.71 -24.89
CA TYR A 110 -8.78 -14.57 -25.07
C TYR A 110 -9.55 -14.23 -26.36
N LEU A 111 -9.82 -12.95 -26.61
CA LEU A 111 -10.47 -12.50 -27.86
C LEU A 111 -9.64 -12.84 -29.10
N ARG A 112 -8.31 -12.81 -29.00
CA ARG A 112 -7.42 -13.20 -30.11
C ARG A 112 -7.51 -14.70 -30.40
N VAL A 113 -7.48 -15.53 -29.36
CA VAL A 113 -7.64 -16.99 -29.50
C VAL A 113 -9.00 -17.35 -30.09
N LEU A 114 -10.09 -16.70 -29.65
CA LEU A 114 -11.41 -16.94 -30.22
C LEU A 114 -11.47 -16.58 -31.72
N ARG A 115 -10.89 -15.45 -32.11
CA ARG A 115 -10.85 -15.02 -33.51
C ARG A 115 -10.03 -15.98 -34.39
N ASP A 116 -8.91 -16.49 -33.89
CA ASP A 116 -8.09 -17.48 -34.60
C ASP A 116 -8.84 -18.81 -34.79
N LEU A 117 -9.59 -19.25 -33.77
CA LEU A 117 -10.43 -20.45 -33.86
C LEU A 117 -11.58 -20.28 -34.87
N GLU A 118 -12.23 -19.12 -34.89
CA GLU A 118 -13.27 -18.80 -35.87
C GLU A 118 -12.72 -18.78 -37.31
N GLN A 119 -11.53 -18.21 -37.51
CA GLN A 119 -10.89 -18.17 -38.83
C GLN A 119 -10.50 -19.57 -39.32
N ARG A 120 -9.98 -20.43 -38.43
CA ARG A 120 -9.68 -21.83 -38.74
C ARG A 120 -10.94 -22.62 -39.08
N ALA A 121 -12.03 -22.40 -38.35
CA ALA A 121 -13.32 -23.02 -38.65
C ALA A 121 -13.90 -22.57 -40.01
N ARG A 122 -13.60 -21.34 -40.45
CA ARG A 122 -14.01 -20.81 -41.76
C ARG A 122 -13.09 -21.23 -42.91
N GLY A 123 -11.81 -21.50 -42.65
CA GLY A 123 -10.81 -21.87 -43.66
C GLY A 123 -10.63 -23.37 -43.92
N GLY A 124 -11.32 -24.24 -43.16
CA GLY A 124 -11.22 -25.71 -43.27
C GLY A 124 -12.17 -26.37 -44.26
N ARG A 125 -12.42 -25.77 -45.43
CA ARG A 125 -13.09 -26.41 -46.58
C ARG A 125 -12.37 -26.00 -47.86
N GLY A 126 -11.43 -26.85 -48.26
CA GLY A 126 -10.71 -26.81 -49.53
C GLY A 126 -10.00 -28.13 -49.71
#